data_AF-A0A3C1EMY7-F1
#
_entry.id   AF-A0A3C1EMY7-F1
#
_cell.length_a   1.000
_cell.length_b   1.000
_cell.length_c   1.000
_cell.angle_alpha   90.00
_cell.angle_beta   90.00
_cell.angle_gamma   90.00
#
_symmetry.space_group_name_H-M   'P 1'
#
loop_
_entity.id
_entity.type
_entity.pdbx_description
1 polymer ?
#
loop_
_entity_poly.entity_id
_entity_poly.type
_entity_poly.pdbx_seq_one_letter_code
_entity_poly.pdbx_strand_id
1 'polypeptide(L)' 'MTTRKIHLRDAEEALSILGAHDSALRQMENDYGVELCLSQDPEAQALNLIVRGSPGRVRKALGHIRVKLESARGAA' A
#
# COMPACT_ATOMS: atom_id res chain seq x y z
N MET A 1 9.22 16.01 1.54
CA MET A 1 8.50 14.79 1.09
C MET A 1 9.17 13.58 1.76
N THR A 2 8.41 12.57 2.21
CA THR A 2 8.93 11.33 2.77
C THR A 2 8.46 10.15 1.94
N THR A 3 9.28 9.10 1.88
CA THR A 3 8.99 7.86 1.17
C THR A 3 9.05 6.72 2.17
N ARG A 4 8.03 5.88 2.19
CA ARG A 4 7.94 4.69 3.05
C ARG A 4 7.62 3.48 2.19
N LYS A 5 8.34 2.38 2.43
CA LYS A 5 8.16 1.11 1.73
C LYS A 5 7.52 0.10 2.68
N ILE A 6 6.54 -0.63 2.19
CA ILE A 6 5.88 -1.74 2.88
C ILE A 6 6.07 -2.99 2.04
N HIS A 7 6.50 -4.07 2.65
CA HIS A 7 6.60 -5.37 1.99
C HIS A 7 5.24 -6.09 2.04
N LEU A 8 4.78 -6.51 0.87
CA LEU A 8 3.62 -7.35 0.67
C LEU A 8 4.10 -8.80 0.49
N ARG A 9 3.33 -9.78 0.98
CA ARG A 9 3.71 -11.19 0.91
C ARG A 9 3.44 -11.77 -0.47
N ASP A 10 2.38 -11.32 -1.13
CA ASP A 10 1.86 -11.90 -2.37
C ASP A 10 0.99 -10.89 -3.14
N ALA A 11 0.62 -11.27 -4.36
CA ALA A 11 -0.23 -10.46 -5.24
C ALA A 11 -1.67 -10.34 -4.72
N GLU A 12 -2.15 -11.31 -3.94
CA GLU A 12 -3.48 -11.26 -3.31
C GLU A 12 -3.54 -10.15 -2.24
N GLU A 13 -2.50 -10.00 -1.41
CA GLU A 13 -2.41 -8.87 -0.47
C GLU A 13 -2.46 -7.53 -1.21
N ALA A 14 -1.78 -7.40 -2.35
CA ALA A 14 -1.86 -6.18 -3.15
C ALA A 14 -3.28 -5.95 -3.68
N LEU A 15 -3.90 -6.95 -4.30
CA LEU A 15 -5.26 -6.83 -4.83
C LEU A 15 -6.28 -6.47 -3.74
N SER A 16 -6.15 -7.04 -2.54
CA SER A 16 -7.04 -6.74 -1.41
C SER A 16 -6.93 -5.28 -0.93
N ILE A 17 -5.80 -4.62 -1.17
CA ILE A 17 -5.55 -3.24 -0.72
C ILE A 17 -5.83 -2.24 -1.84
N LEU A 18 -5.32 -2.53 -3.04
CA LEU A 18 -5.41 -1.66 -4.21
C LEU A 18 -6.78 -1.71 -4.87
N GLY A 19 -7.53 -2.81 -4.66
CA GLY A 19 -8.82 -3.07 -5.28
C GLY A 19 -8.69 -3.43 -6.76
N ALA A 20 -9.80 -3.88 -7.35
CA ALA A 20 -9.86 -4.11 -8.79
C ALA A 20 -9.60 -2.79 -9.55
N HIS A 21 -8.75 -2.84 -10.57
CA HIS A 21 -8.36 -1.68 -11.40
C HIS A 21 -7.83 -0.46 -10.62
N ASP A 22 -7.13 -0.69 -9.51
CA ASP A 22 -6.50 0.37 -8.70
C ASP A 22 -7.49 1.41 -8.13
N SER A 23 -8.79 1.11 -8.12
CA SER A 23 -9.83 2.05 -7.66
C SER A 23 -9.65 2.44 -6.20
N ALA A 24 -9.33 1.48 -5.32
CA ALA A 24 -9.09 1.75 -3.91
C ALA A 24 -7.71 2.43 -3.69
N LEU A 25 -6.72 2.13 -4.54
CA LEU A 25 -5.44 2.86 -4.56
C LEU A 25 -5.68 4.34 -4.84
N ARG A 26 -6.37 4.67 -5.94
CA ARG A 26 -6.65 6.06 -6.34
C ARG A 26 -7.47 6.81 -5.30
N GLN A 27 -8.44 6.13 -4.68
CA GLN A 27 -9.22 6.74 -3.61
C GLN A 27 -8.34 7.05 -2.39
N MET A 28 -7.47 6.12 -1.96
CA MET A 28 -6.54 6.38 -0.85
C MET A 28 -5.53 7.49 -1.17
N GLU A 29 -5.04 7.57 -2.40
CA GLU A 29 -4.19 8.68 -2.84
C GLU A 29 -4.91 10.03 -2.68
N ASN A 30 -6.19 10.09 -3.05
CA ASN A 30 -7.01 11.30 -2.93
C ASN A 30 -7.34 11.64 -1.47
N ASP A 31 -7.85 10.68 -0.70
CA ASP A 31 -8.27 10.84 0.71
C ASP A 31 -7.12 11.32 1.61
N TYR A 32 -5.94 10.71 1.45
CA TYR A 32 -4.79 11.03 2.28
C TYR A 32 -3.86 12.05 1.65
N GLY A 33 -4.04 12.41 0.37
CA GLY A 33 -3.16 13.30 -0.37
C GLY A 33 -1.72 12.77 -0.42
N VAL A 34 -1.57 11.49 -0.75
CA VAL A 34 -0.31 10.74 -0.88
C VAL A 34 -0.24 10.08 -2.25
N GLU A 35 0.96 9.72 -2.68
CA GLU A 35 1.19 8.90 -3.88
C GLU A 35 1.47 7.45 -3.44
N LEU A 36 0.80 6.50 -4.08
CA LEU A 36 0.93 5.07 -3.84
C LEU A 36 1.45 4.38 -5.09
N CYS A 37 2.54 3.63 -4.97
CA CYS A 37 3.16 2.94 -6.08
C CYS A 37 3.47 1.49 -5.72
N LEU A 38 2.96 0.56 -6.51
CA LEU A 38 3.31 -0.85 -6.41
C LEU A 38 4.61 -1.09 -7.18
N SER A 39 5.59 -1.70 -6.52
CA SER A 39 6.88 -2.05 -7.10
C SER A 39 7.15 -3.53 -6.84
N GLN A 40 7.23 -4.29 -7.93
CA GLN A 40 7.67 -5.67 -7.89
C GLN A 40 9.18 -5.72 -8.01
N ASP A 41 9.83 -6.38 -7.06
CA ASP A 41 11.25 -6.68 -7.11
C ASP A 41 11.46 -7.99 -7.89
N PRO A 42 12.06 -7.95 -9.09
CA PRO A 42 12.18 -9.13 -9.94
C PRO A 42 13.19 -10.16 -9.43
N GLU A 43 14.17 -9.76 -8.60
CA GLU A 43 15.16 -10.67 -8.02
C GLU A 43 14.62 -11.40 -6.79
N ALA A 44 13.96 -10.67 -5.89
CA ALA A 44 13.45 -11.23 -4.63
C ALA A 44 12.04 -11.83 -4.76
N GLN A 45 11.40 -11.78 -5.94
CA GLN A 45 9.97 -12.07 -6.14
C GLN A 45 9.09 -11.34 -5.10
N ALA A 46 9.56 -10.19 -4.62
CA ALA A 46 8.97 -9.48 -3.49
C ALA A 46 8.13 -8.32 -4.01
N LEU A 47 6.90 -8.21 -3.53
CA LEU A 47 6.00 -7.14 -3.91
C LEU A 47 6.01 -6.04 -2.85
N ASN A 48 6.15 -4.79 -3.28
CA ASN A 48 6.36 -3.67 -2.37
C ASN A 48 5.38 -2.55 -2.66
N LEU A 49 4.74 -2.03 -1.62
CA LEU A 49 3.95 -0.81 -1.71
C LEU A 49 4.78 0.38 -1.22
N ILE A 50 4.96 1.37 -2.08
CA ILE A 50 5.68 2.59 -1.80
C ILE A 50 4.67 3.71 -1.59
N VAL A 51 4.77 4.38 -0.44
CA VAL A 51 3.92 5.52 -0.05
C VAL A 51 4.77 6.77 0.01
N ARG A 52 4.39 7.81 -0.74
CA ARG A 52 5.11 9.09 -0.81
C ARG A 52 4.20 10.27 -0.48
N GLY A 53 4.74 11.27 0.21
CA GLY A 53 4.01 12.50 0.49
C GLY A 53 4.52 13.26 1.70
N SER A 54 3.66 14.08 2.31
CA SER A 54 4.00 14.79 3.54
C SER A 54 4.05 13.84 4.75
N PRO A 55 4.98 14.00 5.70
CA PRO A 55 5.19 13.04 6.81
C PRO A 55 3.95 12.74 7.66
N GLY A 56 3.08 13.73 7.88
CA GLY A 56 1.81 13.54 8.59
C GLY A 56 0.79 12.72 7.80
N ARG A 57 0.69 12.96 6.49
CA ARG A 57 -0.22 12.26 5.58
C ARG A 57 0.22 10.81 5.35
N VAL A 58 1.52 10.61 5.13
CA VAL A 58 2.11 9.27 4.99
C VAL A 58 1.87 8.45 6.27
N ARG A 59 2.05 9.03 7.46
CA ARG A 59 1.75 8.31 8.72
C ARG A 59 0.29 7.88 8.83
N LYS A 60 -0.66 8.74 8.44
CA LYS A 60 -2.09 8.40 8.41
C LYS A 60 -2.40 7.29 7.40
N ALA A 61 -1.90 7.43 6.17
CA ALA A 61 -2.09 6.43 5.11
C ALA A 61 -1.49 5.07 5.51
N LEU A 62 -0.29 5.06 6.09
CA LEU A 62 0.36 3.84 6.58
C LEU A 62 -0.44 3.14 7.67
N GLY A 63 -1.05 3.89 8.59
CA GLY A 63 -1.91 3.31 9.62
C GLY A 63 -3.09 2.55 9.01
N HIS A 64 -3.78 3.15 8.05
CA HIS A 64 -4.89 2.53 7.35
C HIS A 64 -4.47 1.32 6.51
N ILE A 65 -3.37 1.44 5.76
CA ILE A 65 -2.82 0.34 4.96
C ILE A 65 -2.42 -0.84 5.85
N ARG A 66 -1.83 -0.59 7.02
CA ARG A 66 -1.44 -1.65 7.96
C ARG A 66 -2.64 -2.41 8.50
N VAL A 67 -3.72 -1.73 8.86
CA VAL A 67 -4.97 -2.37 9.31
C VAL A 67 -5.57 -3.23 8.19
N LYS A 68 -5.58 -2.73 6.94
CA LYS A 68 -6.02 -3.51 5.78
C LYS A 68 -5.14 -4.75 5.53
N LEU A 69 -3.82 -4.59 5.63
CA LEU A 69 -2.87 -5.70 5.57
C LEU A 69 -3.22 -6.72 6.65
N GLU A 70 -3.23 -6.32 7.93
CA GLU A 70 -3.53 -7.24 9.04
C GLU A 70 -4.85 -8.00 8.85
N SER A 71 -5.88 -7.34 8.30
CA SER A 71 -7.15 -7.98 7.95
C SER A 71 -7.00 -9.01 6.82
N ALA A 72 -6.28 -8.67 5.74
CA ALA A 72 -5.98 -9.60 4.66
C ALA A 72 -5.09 -10.76 5.11
N ARG A 73 -4.20 -10.52 6.08
CA ARG A 73 -3.28 -11.53 6.61
C ARG A 73 -3.91 -12.51 7.58
N GLY A 74 -4.89 -12.04 8.35
CA GLY A 74 -5.62 -12.84 9.35
C GLY A 74 -6.86 -13.55 8.79
N ALA A 75 -7.26 -13.28 7.55
CA ALA A 75 -8.33 -13.98 6.85
C ALA A 75 -7.87 -15.29 6.16
N ALA A 76 -6.66 -15.77 6.49
CA ALA A 76 -6.07 -17.00 5.96
C ALA A 76 -6.22 -18.18 6.92
#